data_AF-A0A0M2TZ68-F1
#
_entry.id   AF-A0A0M2TZ68-F1
#
_cell.length_a   1.000
_cell.length_b   1.000
_cell.length_c   1.000
_cell.angle_alpha   90.00
_cell.angle_beta   90.00
_cell.angle_gamma   90.00
#
_symmetry.space_group_name_H-M   'P 1'
#
loop_
_entity.id
_entity.type
_entity.pdbx_description
1 polymer ?
#
loop_
_entity_poly.entity_id
_entity_poly.type
_entity_poly.pdbx_seq_one_letter_code
_entity_poly.pdbx_strand_id
1 'polypeptide(L)' 'MPTETVVVSAARTPIGRFGGALRDVAAADLGAVAIRDAVRRAAPRRHRDSGSGYGPDGDGAFGYPIEASGARI' A
#
# COMPACT_ATOMS: atom_id res chain seq x y z
N MET A 1 29.56 -4.21 0.86
CA MET A 1 28.87 -3.37 -0.13
C MET A 1 27.63 -2.81 0.54
N PRO A 2 27.48 -1.50 0.72
CA PRO A 2 26.27 -0.93 1.28
C PRO A 2 25.09 -1.20 0.33
N THR A 3 23.96 -1.64 0.86
CA THR A 3 22.72 -1.76 0.10
C THR A 3 22.18 -0.37 -0.21
N GLU A 4 22.19 0.00 -1.47
CA GLU A 4 21.60 1.26 -1.94
C GLU A 4 20.08 1.11 -2.09
N THR A 5 19.35 1.99 -1.40
CA THR A 5 17.89 2.05 -1.49
C THR A 5 17.48 2.99 -2.61
N VAL A 6 16.69 2.49 -3.56
CA VAL A 6 16.20 3.26 -4.72
C VAL A 6 14.68 3.19 -4.83
N VAL A 7 14.05 4.29 -5.27
CA VAL A 7 12.60 4.33 -5.57
C VAL A 7 12.41 3.95 -7.03
N VAL A 8 11.81 2.78 -7.27
CA VAL A 8 11.66 2.22 -8.63
C VAL A 8 10.37 2.67 -9.34
N SER A 9 9.36 3.11 -8.60
CA SER A 9 8.11 3.63 -9.17
C SER A 9 7.32 4.45 -8.16
N ALA A 10 6.41 5.30 -8.64
CA ALA A 10 5.44 6.02 -7.83
C ALA A 10 4.11 6.21 -8.58
N ALA A 11 3.01 6.18 -7.84
CA ALA A 11 1.67 6.48 -8.33
C ALA A 11 0.83 7.12 -7.21
N ARG A 12 -0.24 7.84 -7.61
CA ARG A 12 -1.18 8.49 -6.70
C ARG A 12 -2.58 8.48 -7.30
N THR A 13 -3.61 8.53 -6.46
CA THR A 13 -4.98 8.80 -6.90
C THR A 13 -5.20 10.29 -7.18
N PRO A 14 -6.23 10.66 -7.96
CA PRO A 14 -6.67 12.04 -8.08
C PRO A 14 -7.08 12.63 -6.71
N ILE A 15 -6.91 13.94 -6.56
CA ILE A 15 -7.30 14.65 -5.34
C ILE A 15 -8.77 15.09 -5.50
N GLY A 16 -9.63 14.57 -4.62
CA GLY A 16 -11.02 14.98 -4.53
C GLY A 16 -11.19 16.23 -3.67
N ARG A 17 -12.27 16.99 -3.90
CA ARG A 17 -12.73 18.00 -2.93
C ARG A 17 -13.46 17.29 -1.78
N PHE A 18 -13.45 17.89 -0.59
CA PHE A 18 -14.25 17.43 0.53
C PHE A 18 -15.74 17.38 0.14
N GLY A 19 -16.40 16.24 0.37
CA GLY A 19 -17.79 16.00 -0.07
C GLY A 19 -17.98 15.85 -1.59
N GLY A 20 -16.90 15.76 -2.37
CA GLY A 20 -16.94 15.70 -3.83
C GLY A 20 -17.12 14.30 -4.40
N ALA A 21 -16.56 14.06 -5.59
CA ALA A 21 -16.75 12.83 -6.37
C ALA A 21 -16.18 11.56 -5.71
N LEU A 22 -15.26 11.69 -4.75
CA LEU A 22 -14.62 10.57 -4.06
C LEU A 22 -15.16 10.35 -2.64
N ARG A 23 -16.23 11.04 -2.24
CA ARG A 23 -16.73 11.00 -0.85
C ARG A 23 -17.21 9.60 -0.42
N ASP A 24 -17.73 8.82 -1.36
CA ASP A 24 -18.33 7.50 -1.11
C ASP A 24 -17.29 6.37 -1.24
N VAL A 25 -16.02 6.70 -1.53
CA VAL A 25 -14.93 5.72 -1.69
C VAL A 25 -14.12 5.67 -0.40
N ALA A 26 -13.91 4.46 0.14
CA ALA A 26 -13.08 4.30 1.32
C ALA A 26 -11.62 4.70 1.04
N ALA A 27 -10.96 5.33 2.02
CA ALA A 27 -9.57 5.73 1.89
C ALA A 27 -8.64 4.55 1.62
N ALA A 28 -8.94 3.38 2.18
CA ALA A 28 -8.20 2.14 1.95
C ALA A 28 -8.25 1.72 0.46
N ASP A 29 -9.41 1.86 -0.19
CA ASP A 29 -9.58 1.50 -1.60
C ASP A 29 -8.80 2.45 -2.52
N LEU A 30 -8.78 3.75 -2.21
CA LEU A 30 -7.94 4.71 -2.92
C LEU A 30 -6.45 4.36 -2.78
N GLY A 31 -6.00 3.99 -1.58
CA GLY A 31 -4.65 3.51 -1.34
C GLY A 31 -4.33 2.24 -2.13
N ALA A 32 -5.25 1.27 -2.15
CA ALA A 32 -5.10 0.02 -2.89
C ALA A 32 -4.95 0.27 -4.40
N VAL A 33 -5.71 1.22 -4.97
CA VAL A 33 -5.57 1.61 -6.38
C VAL A 33 -4.20 2.24 -6.64
N ALA A 34 -3.73 3.14 -5.76
CA ALA A 34 -2.40 3.76 -5.90
C ALA A 34 -1.27 2.72 -5.85
N ILE A 35 -1.31 1.80 -4.88
CA ILE A 35 -0.32 0.73 -4.74
C ILE A 35 -0.33 -0.18 -5.96
N ARG A 36 -1.52 -0.63 -6.40
CA ARG A 36 -1.67 -1.50 -7.57
C ARG A 36 -1.06 -0.87 -8.81
N ASP A 37 -1.26 0.44 -9.01
CA ASP A 37 -0.71 1.14 -10.15
C ASP A 37 0.82 1.33 -10.05
N ALA A 38 1.34 1.67 -8.87
CA ALA A 38 2.79 1.75 -8.64
C ALA A 38 3.47 0.40 -8.92
N VAL A 39 2.96 -0.69 -8.34
CA VAL A 39 3.49 -2.05 -8.54
C VAL A 39 3.42 -2.46 -10.02
N ARG A 40 2.30 -2.16 -10.70
CA ARG A 40 2.16 -2.44 -12.13
C ARG A 40 3.22 -1.72 -12.97
N ARG A 41 3.53 -0.46 -12.65
CA ARG A 41 4.56 0.35 -13.34
C ARG A 41 5.97 -0.14 -13.05
N ALA A 42 6.23 -0.57 -11.81
CA ALA A 42 7.54 -1.09 -11.41
C ALA A 42 7.93 -2.39 -12.12
N ALA A 43 6.95 -3.11 -12.70
CA ALA A 43 7.14 -4.43 -13.33
C ALA A 43 8.10 -5.34 -12.52
N PRO A 44 7.89 -5.50 -11.20
CA PRO A 44 8.86 -6.16 -10.34
C PRO A 44 8.97 -7.63 -10.75
N ARG A 45 10.19 -8.04 -11.14
CA ARG A 45 10.52 -9.47 -11.20
C ARG A 45 10.43 -9.99 -9.78
N ARG A 46 9.70 -11.09 -9.54
CA ARG A 46 9.67 -11.76 -8.24
C ARG A 46 11.10 -12.15 -7.89
N HIS A 47 11.73 -11.38 -7.02
CA HIS A 47 12.96 -11.76 -6.39
C HIS A 47 12.62 -12.91 -5.44
N ARG A 48 13.38 -14.02 -5.45
CA ARG A 48 13.20 -15.08 -4.46
C ARG A 48 13.70 -14.52 -3.14
N ASP A 49 12.81 -14.24 -2.21
CA ASP A 49 13.12 -13.59 -0.94
C ASP A 49 14.10 -14.45 -0.13
N SER A 50 15.36 -14.04 -0.09
CA SER A 50 16.35 -14.55 0.87
C SER A 50 16.08 -13.86 2.19
N GLY A 51 15.11 -14.38 2.97
CA GLY A 51 14.87 -14.08 4.39
C GLY A 51 15.12 -12.64 4.85
N SER A 52 14.05 -11.84 4.93
CA SER A 52 14.02 -10.66 5.81
C SER A 52 12.57 -10.33 6.12
N GLY A 53 12.11 -10.74 7.30
CA GLY A 53 10.80 -10.38 7.83
C GLY A 53 10.75 -8.89 8.19
N TYR A 54 9.59 -8.27 7.99
CA TYR A 54 9.36 -6.88 8.37
C TYR A 54 8.44 -6.84 9.60
N GLY A 55 9.02 -6.45 10.75
CA GLY A 55 8.39 -6.33 12.07
C GLY A 55 9.35 -6.81 13.18
N PRO A 56 9.48 -6.13 14.34
CA PRO A 56 10.31 -6.60 15.47
C PRO A 56 9.83 -7.95 16.05
N ASP A 57 8.61 -8.36 15.69
CA ASP A 57 7.85 -9.50 16.17
C ASP A 57 7.57 -10.58 15.10
N GLY A 58 7.95 -10.33 13.83
CA GLY A 58 8.05 -11.38 12.80
C GLY A 58 6.73 -12.00 12.30
N ASP A 59 5.58 -11.40 12.56
CA ASP A 59 4.26 -11.93 12.14
C ASP A 59 3.84 -11.53 10.71
N GLY A 60 4.58 -10.64 10.04
CA GLY A 60 4.36 -10.27 8.65
C GLY A 60 3.03 -9.53 8.39
N ALA A 61 2.40 -8.98 9.43
CA ALA A 61 1.14 -8.28 9.29
C ALA A 61 1.36 -6.86 8.73
N PHE A 62 1.18 -6.68 7.42
CA PHE A 62 0.52 -5.47 6.91
C PHE A 62 -0.96 -5.54 7.30
N GLY A 63 -1.25 -5.52 8.61
CA GLY A 63 -2.52 -5.97 9.14
C GLY A 63 -3.00 -5.09 10.28
N TYR A 64 -3.47 -3.89 9.96
CA TYR A 64 -4.56 -3.35 10.77
C TYR A 64 -5.83 -4.11 10.37
N PRO A 65 -6.48 -4.83 11.28
CA PRO A 65 -7.79 -5.39 11.00
C PRO A 65 -8.73 -4.23 10.68
N ILE A 66 -9.30 -4.22 9.48
CA ILE A 66 -10.39 -3.31 9.09
C ILE A 66 -11.59 -3.38 10.06
N GLU A 67 -11.65 -4.42 10.88
CA GLU A 67 -12.65 -4.62 11.94
C GLU A 67 -12.35 -3.87 13.25
N ALA A 68 -11.11 -3.41 13.49
CA ALA A 68 -10.77 -2.61 14.68
C ALA A 68 -11.13 -1.13 14.54
N SER A 69 -11.45 -0.68 13.33
CA SER A 69 -12.12 0.60 13.08
C SER A 69 -13.62 0.35 13.21
N GLY A 70 -14.23 0.74 14.33
CA GLY A 70 -15.67 0.62 14.62
C GLY A 70 -16.62 1.41 13.69
N ALA A 71 -16.32 1.48 12.39
CA ALA A 71 -17.20 1.96 11.35
C ALA A 71 -18.20 0.84 10.99
N ARG A 72 -19.34 0.85 11.69
CA ARG A 72 -20.50 0.04 11.31
C ARG A 72 -21.00 0.50 9.93
N ILE A 73 -21.15 -0.47 9.03
CA ILE A 73 -22.13 -0.47 7.94
C ILE A 73 -23.53 -0.14 8.45
#